data_AF-A0A6P1IC99-F1
#
_entry.id   AF-A0A6P1IC99-F1
#
_cell.length_a   1.000
_cell.length_b   1.000
_cell.length_c   1.000
_cell.angle_alpha   90.00
_cell.angle_beta   90.00
_cell.angle_gamma   90.00
#
_symmetry.space_group_name_H-M   'P 1'
#
loop_
_entity.id
_entity.type
_entity.pdbx_description
1 polymer ?
#
loop_
_entity_poly.entity_id
_entity_poly.type
_entity_poly.pdbx_seq_one_letter_code
_entity_poly.pdbx_strand_id
1 'polypeptide(L)'
;MSNVDLPVPGELANVPAELMAHLRTMRQSIERDFQINDRDASFARLAVMTLQGATPGSIRGHIQHLRDLGVTTEEIWGVIYSIIGHIGMPMFIKALPVLEAEIGLPRWAPHGADSRERPLDR
;
A
#
# COMPACT_ATOMS: atom_id res chain seq x y z
N MET A 1 10.94 14.63 4.78
CA MET A 1 11.24 13.28 4.25
C MET A 1 11.04 12.30 5.40
N SER A 2 9.94 11.54 5.41
CA SER A 2 9.69 10.56 6.47
C SER A 2 10.64 9.38 6.27
N ASN A 3 11.44 9.07 7.30
CA ASN A 3 12.41 7.99 7.29
C ASN A 3 11.69 6.70 7.71
N VAL A 4 10.89 6.13 6.81
CA VAL A 4 10.23 4.84 7.06
C VAL A 4 11.26 3.74 6.87
N ASP A 5 11.70 3.15 7.99
CA ASP A 5 12.57 1.98 7.96
C ASP A 5 11.76 0.75 7.56
N LEU A 6 11.86 0.43 6.28
CA LEU A 6 11.39 -0.80 5.68
C LEU A 6 12.58 -1.66 5.26
N PRO A 7 12.51 -2.99 5.47
CA PRO A 7 11.52 -3.75 6.28
C PRO A 7 11.60 -3.56 7.81
N VAL A 8 10.62 -4.14 8.52
CA VAL A 8 10.50 -4.11 10.00
C VAL A 8 11.75 -4.73 10.65
N PRO A 9 12.27 -4.20 11.78
CA PRO A 9 13.59 -4.56 12.34
C PRO A 9 13.89 -6.06 12.52
N GLY A 10 12.87 -6.91 12.73
CA GLY A 10 13.04 -8.36 12.87
C GLY A 10 13.24 -9.12 11.56
N GLU A 11 12.72 -8.62 10.44
CA GLU A 11 12.81 -9.29 9.12
C GLU A 11 14.18 -9.10 8.47
N LEU A 12 14.92 -8.09 8.93
CA LEU A 12 16.25 -7.72 8.44
C LEU A 12 17.38 -8.08 9.40
N ALA A 13 17.10 -8.76 10.51
CA ALA A 13 18.09 -8.96 11.57
C ALA A 13 19.42 -9.57 11.08
N ASN A 14 19.38 -10.32 9.97
CA ASN A 14 20.54 -10.96 9.35
C ASN A 14 21.01 -10.29 8.05
N VAL A 15 20.40 -9.18 7.63
CA VAL A 15 20.76 -8.47 6.40
C VAL A 15 21.77 -7.37 6.74
N PRO A 16 22.95 -7.34 6.10
CA PRO A 16 23.95 -6.30 6.35
C PRO A 16 23.39 -4.90 6.08
N ALA A 17 23.61 -3.96 7.01
CA ALA A 17 23.09 -2.59 6.90
C ALA A 17 23.62 -1.88 5.63
N GLU A 18 24.87 -2.16 5.25
CA GLU A 18 25.46 -1.64 4.02
C GLU A 18 24.73 -2.13 2.77
N LEU A 19 24.32 -3.41 2.72
CA LEU A 19 23.55 -3.95 1.61
C LEU A 19 22.18 -3.26 1.51
N MET A 20 21.51 -3.05 2.65
CA MET A 20 20.25 -2.31 2.69
C MET A 20 20.39 -0.87 2.21
N ALA A 21 21.49 -0.19 2.56
CA ALA A 21 21.79 1.14 2.07
C ALA A 21 22.00 1.15 0.54
N HIS A 22 22.77 0.21 0.00
CA HIS A 22 22.99 0.08 -1.45
C HIS A 22 21.69 -0.18 -2.21
N LEU A 23 20.85 -1.10 -1.73
CA LEU A 23 19.55 -1.41 -2.35
C LEU A 23 18.62 -0.19 -2.34
N ARG A 24 18.59 0.56 -1.23
CA ARG A 24 17.82 1.80 -1.10
C ARG A 24 18.31 2.84 -2.10
N THR A 25 19.61 3.09 -2.17
CA THR A 25 20.21 4.06 -3.10
C THR A 25 19.96 3.68 -4.55
N MET A 26 20.11 2.40 -4.91
CA MET A 26 19.84 1.92 -6.26
C MET A 26 18.38 2.16 -6.65
N ARG A 27 17.44 1.81 -5.77
CA ARG A 27 16.00 2.06 -5.97
C ARG A 27 15.71 3.56 -6.18
N GLN A 28 16.20 4.40 -5.28
CA GLN A 28 15.98 5.85 -5.33
C GLN A 28 16.60 6.49 -6.59
N SER A 29 17.75 5.97 -7.05
CA SER A 29 18.35 6.45 -8.31
C SER A 29 17.43 6.16 -9.48
N ILE A 30 16.94 4.93 -9.61
CA ILE A 30 16.02 4.54 -10.68
C ILE A 30 14.75 5.39 -10.63
N GLU A 31 14.14 5.54 -9.45
CA GLU A 31 12.94 6.38 -9.29
C GLU A 31 13.17 7.82 -9.76
N ARG A 32 14.30 8.42 -9.37
CA ARG A 32 14.67 9.77 -9.76
C ARG A 32 14.92 9.88 -11.27
N ASP A 33 15.67 8.95 -11.85
CA ASP A 33 16.09 9.01 -13.25
C ASP A 33 14.88 8.87 -14.20
N PHE A 34 13.87 8.10 -13.78
CA PHE A 34 12.59 7.95 -14.49
C PHE A 34 11.49 8.89 -13.99
N GLN A 35 11.79 9.83 -13.08
CA GLN A 35 10.85 10.80 -12.52
C GLN A 35 9.58 10.15 -11.92
N ILE A 36 9.76 8.99 -11.28
CA ILE A 36 8.68 8.26 -10.63
C ILE A 36 8.36 8.94 -9.31
N ASN A 37 7.09 9.29 -9.14
CA ASN A 37 6.53 9.84 -7.93
C ASN A 37 6.55 8.80 -6.78
N ASP A 38 7.03 9.20 -5.59
CA ASP A 38 7.12 8.37 -4.38
C ASP A 38 5.79 7.71 -4.00
N ARG A 39 4.67 8.42 -4.15
CA ARG A 39 3.33 7.93 -3.86
C ARG A 39 2.93 6.80 -4.80
N ASP A 40 3.12 6.96 -6.10
CA ASP A 40 2.78 5.93 -7.10
C ASP A 40 3.70 4.73 -6.98
N ALA A 41 5.00 4.95 -6.75
CA ALA A 41 5.96 3.89 -6.52
C ALA A 41 5.61 3.09 -5.24
N SER A 42 5.13 3.76 -4.20
CA SER A 42 4.68 3.12 -2.96
C SER A 42 3.43 2.28 -3.14
N PHE A 43 2.47 2.74 -3.94
CA PHE A 43 1.29 1.94 -4.31
C PHE A 43 1.68 0.72 -5.12
N ALA A 44 2.57 0.86 -6.11
CA ALA A 44 3.05 -0.25 -6.91
C ALA A 44 3.73 -1.32 -6.05
N ARG A 45 4.53 -0.90 -5.06
CA ARG A 45 5.16 -1.84 -4.10
C ARG A 45 4.14 -2.55 -3.24
N LEU A 46 3.19 -1.83 -2.64
CA LEU A 46 2.14 -2.45 -1.83
C LEU A 46 1.35 -3.49 -2.64
N ALA A 47 1.03 -3.17 -3.90
CA ALA A 47 0.33 -4.08 -4.81
C ALA A 47 1.14 -5.37 -5.06
N VAL A 48 2.43 -5.23 -5.40
CA VAL A 48 3.32 -6.39 -5.64
C VAL A 48 3.52 -7.22 -4.37
N MET A 49 3.69 -6.60 -3.20
CA MET A 49 3.83 -7.30 -1.92
C MET A 49 2.58 -8.10 -1.57
N THR A 50 1.41 -7.53 -1.83
CA THR A 50 0.12 -8.21 -1.64
C THR A 50 0.01 -9.42 -2.59
N LEU A 51 0.41 -9.26 -3.86
CA LEU A 51 0.43 -10.34 -4.86
C LEU A 51 1.39 -11.47 -4.48
N GLN A 52 2.57 -11.16 -3.95
CA GLN A 52 3.62 -12.14 -3.64
C GLN A 52 3.42 -12.86 -2.30
N GLY A 53 2.43 -12.45 -1.50
CA GLY A 53 2.21 -13.01 -0.18
C GLY A 53 3.31 -12.62 0.79
N ALA A 54 3.73 -11.35 0.72
CA ALA A 54 4.71 -10.79 1.63
C ALA A 54 4.27 -10.97 3.09
N THR A 55 5.25 -10.90 4.00
CA THR A 55 5.00 -11.00 5.43
C THR A 55 4.10 -9.85 5.91
N PRO A 56 3.35 -10.05 7.01
CA PRO A 56 2.54 -8.98 7.61
C PRO A 56 3.37 -7.74 7.98
N GLY A 57 4.63 -7.92 8.40
CA GLY A 57 5.54 -6.82 8.71
C GLY A 57 5.83 -5.95 7.49
N SER A 58 6.16 -6.57 6.36
CA SER A 58 6.38 -5.87 5.10
C SER A 58 5.13 -5.12 4.61
N ILE A 59 3.95 -5.73 4.68
CA ILE A 59 2.69 -5.07 4.31
C ILE A 59 2.41 -3.86 5.21
N ARG A 60 2.50 -4.02 6.53
CA ARG A 60 2.35 -2.94 7.51
C ARG A 60 3.27 -1.77 7.20
N GLY A 61 4.54 -2.07 6.94
CA GLY A 61 5.53 -1.05 6.70
C GLY A 61 5.23 -0.22 5.44
N HIS A 62 4.80 -0.86 4.34
CA HIS A 62 4.38 -0.13 3.14
C HIS A 62 3.12 0.70 3.36
N ILE A 63 2.16 0.22 4.16
CA ILE A 63 0.98 0.99 4.54
C ILE A 63 1.39 2.23 5.37
N GLN A 64 2.29 2.08 6.34
CA GLN A 64 2.79 3.21 7.13
C GLN A 64 3.50 4.23 6.22
N HIS A 65 4.29 3.76 5.26
CA HIS A 65 4.93 4.67 4.30
C HIS A 65 3.93 5.46 3.46
N LEU A 66 2.87 4.81 2.97
CA LEU A 66 1.79 5.50 2.25
C LEU A 66 1.09 6.55 3.14
N ARG A 67 0.84 6.23 4.42
CA ARG A 67 0.26 7.18 5.38
C ARG A 67 1.14 8.40 5.60
N ASP A 68 2.45 8.20 5.71
CA ASP A 68 3.42 9.29 5.87
C ASP A 68 3.47 10.20 4.62
N LEU A 69 3.06 9.68 3.46
CA LEU A 69 2.86 10.43 2.22
C LEU A 69 1.46 11.08 2.12
N GLY A 70 0.65 11.02 3.19
CA GLY A 70 -0.69 11.60 3.25
C GLY A 70 -1.77 10.80 2.50
N VAL A 71 -1.50 9.54 2.17
CA VAL A 71 -2.47 8.66 1.49
C VAL A 71 -3.57 8.25 2.46
N THR A 72 -4.82 8.34 2.03
CA THR A 72 -5.96 7.93 2.85
C THR A 72 -6.20 6.42 2.81
N THR A 73 -6.89 5.91 3.83
CA THR A 73 -7.35 4.52 3.89
C THR A 73 -8.16 4.12 2.66
N GLU A 74 -9.04 5.01 2.19
CA GLU A 74 -9.90 4.80 1.04
C GLU A 74 -9.09 4.65 -0.26
N GLU A 75 -8.01 5.44 -0.40
CA GLU A 75 -7.11 5.35 -1.56
C GLU A 75 -6.34 4.02 -1.56
N ILE A 76 -5.88 3.56 -0.39
CA ILE A 76 -5.24 2.25 -0.26
C ILE A 76 -6.21 1.13 -0.64
N TRP A 77 -7.43 1.15 -0.12
CA TRP A 77 -8.46 0.18 -0.48
C TRP A 77 -8.81 0.25 -1.97
N GLY A 78 -8.87 1.44 -2.57
CA GLY A 78 -9.09 1.62 -4.00
C GLY A 78 -8.05 0.87 -4.84
N VAL A 79 -6.77 0.96 -4.48
CA VAL A 79 -5.69 0.22 -5.15
C VAL A 79 -5.83 -1.28 -4.94
N ILE A 80 -6.06 -1.75 -3.71
CA ILE A 80 -6.24 -3.19 -3.42
C ILE A 80 -7.40 -3.78 -4.23
N TYR A 81 -8.52 -3.07 -4.33
CA TYR A 81 -9.66 -3.50 -5.15
C TYR A 81 -9.36 -3.46 -6.65
N SER A 82 -8.57 -2.50 -7.13
CA SER A 82 -8.19 -2.44 -8.55
C SER A 82 -7.33 -3.63 -8.99
N ILE A 83 -6.57 -4.22 -8.05
CA ILE A 83 -5.68 -5.36 -8.34
C ILE A 83 -6.26 -6.71 -7.92
N ILE A 84 -7.39 -6.76 -7.20
CA ILE A 84 -7.92 -8.01 -6.63
C ILE A 84 -8.14 -9.09 -7.70
N GLY A 85 -8.62 -8.69 -8.88
CA GLY A 85 -8.82 -9.58 -10.03
C GLY A 85 -7.52 -10.13 -10.63
N HIS A 86 -6.40 -9.44 -10.43
CA HIS A 86 -5.08 -9.86 -10.92
C HIS A 86 -4.36 -10.79 -9.93
N ILE A 87 -4.52 -10.57 -8.63
CA ILE A 87 -3.84 -11.36 -7.59
C ILE A 87 -4.60 -12.64 -7.20
N GLY A 88 -5.90 -12.69 -7.50
CA GLY A 88 -6.78 -13.80 -7.16
C GLY A 88 -7.20 -13.83 -5.69
N MET A 89 -8.35 -14.47 -5.43
CA MET A 89 -8.96 -14.54 -4.10
C MET A 89 -8.04 -15.14 -3.01
N PRO A 90 -7.23 -16.19 -3.25
CA PRO A 90 -6.39 -16.77 -2.20
C PRO A 90 -5.34 -15.80 -1.63
N MET A 91 -4.72 -14.98 -2.48
CA MET A 91 -3.71 -14.01 -2.03
C MET A 91 -4.36 -12.85 -1.29
N PHE A 92 -5.52 -12.40 -1.75
CA PHE A 92 -6.30 -11.39 -1.04
C PHE A 92 -6.70 -11.85 0.37
N ILE A 93 -7.24 -13.07 0.53
CA ILE A 93 -7.62 -13.62 1.83
C ILE A 93 -6.42 -13.69 2.78
N LYS A 94 -5.23 -14.03 2.28
CA LYS A 94 -4.01 -14.05 3.10
C LYS A 94 -3.60 -12.66 3.60
N ALA A 95 -3.77 -11.62 2.78
CA ALA A 95 -3.44 -10.25 3.13
C ALA A 95 -4.51 -9.56 3.98
N LEU A 96 -5.76 -10.02 3.93
CA LEU A 96 -6.90 -9.37 4.58
C LEU A 96 -6.70 -9.09 6.08
N PRO A 97 -6.19 -10.03 6.92
CA PRO A 97 -6.04 -9.76 8.35
C PRO A 97 -5.11 -8.59 8.67
N VAL A 98 -4.01 -8.44 7.91
CA VAL A 98 -3.10 -7.30 8.10
C VAL A 98 -3.70 -6.02 7.52
N LEU A 99 -4.40 -6.09 6.38
CA LEU A 99 -5.12 -4.93 5.84
C LEU A 99 -6.16 -4.42 6.84
N GLU A 100 -6.98 -5.30 7.41
CA GLU A 100 -7.97 -4.94 8.42
C GLU A 100 -7.33 -4.37 9.69
N ALA A 101 -6.24 -4.98 10.18
CA ALA A 101 -5.55 -4.48 11.36
C ALA A 101 -4.94 -3.08 11.13
N GLU A 102 -4.38 -2.83 9.95
CA GLU A 102 -3.69 -1.58 9.67
C GLU A 102 -4.64 -0.47 9.24
N ILE A 103 -5.55 -0.74 8.31
CA ILE A 103 -6.42 0.27 7.68
C ILE A 103 -7.92 0.03 7.95
N GLY A 104 -8.29 -0.98 8.75
CA GLY A 104 -9.70 -1.30 9.00
C GLY A 104 -10.43 -1.79 7.76
N LEU A 105 -11.66 -2.26 7.93
CA LEU A 105 -12.51 -2.60 6.80
C LEU A 105 -12.95 -1.32 6.06
N PRO A 106 -13.05 -1.36 4.73
CA PRO A 106 -13.39 -0.18 3.97
C PRO A 106 -14.83 0.22 4.31
N ARG A 107 -15.01 1.47 4.75
CA ARG A 107 -16.32 2.08 4.97
C ARG A 107 -16.79 2.74 3.68
N TRP A 108 -17.10 1.93 2.67
CA TRP A 108 -17.72 2.45 1.45
C TRP A 108 -19.21 2.70 1.72
N ALA A 109 -19.51 3.83 2.37
CA ALA A 109 -20.71 4.55 1.98
C ALA A 109 -20.43 5.06 0.55
N PRO A 110 -21.32 4.84 -0.43
CA PRO A 110 -21.18 5.49 -1.72
C PRO A 110 -20.98 6.99 -1.48
N HIS A 111 -19.92 7.59 -2.03
CA HIS A 111 -19.88 9.05 -2.18
C HIS A 111 -21.11 9.44 -3.01
N GLY A 112 -22.16 9.92 -2.33
CA GLY A 112 -23.49 10.15 -2.90
C GLY A 112 -24.68 9.53 -2.15
N ALA A 113 -24.48 8.83 -1.03
CA ALA A 113 -25.58 8.35 -0.18
C ALA A 113 -26.17 9.42 0.76
N ASP A 114 -26.00 10.71 0.44
CA ASP A 114 -26.97 11.75 0.83
C ASP A 114 -27.98 11.87 -0.32
N SER A 115 -28.85 10.86 -0.42
CA SER A 115 -29.99 10.85 -1.34
C SER A 115 -31.16 11.62 -0.75
N ARG A 116 -30.90 12.86 -0.31
CA ARG A 116 -31.92 13.90 -0.26
C ARG A 116 -31.67 14.81 -1.45
N GLU A 117 -32.68 14.95 -2.29
CA GLU A 117 -32.73 15.82 -3.48
C GLU A 117 -32.16 15.21 -4.77
N ARG A 118 -33.03 14.53 -5.51
CA ARG A 118 -33.43 15.00 -6.85
C ARG A 118 -34.73 14.30 -7.27
N PRO A 119 -35.84 15.03 -7.43
CA PRO A 119 -37.06 14.47 -8.04
C PRO A 119 -36.73 14.01 -9.46
N LEU A 120 -37.12 12.79 -9.80
CA LEU A 120 -37.08 12.30 -11.17
C LEU A 120 -38.27 12.92 -11.92
N ASP A 121 -38.09 14.12 -12.45
CA ASP A 121 -38.92 14.61 -13.53
C ASP A 121 -38.43 14.01 -14.85
N ARG A 122 -39.15 13.01 -15.37
CA ARG A 122 -39.42 12.80 -16.80
C ARG A 122 -40.73 12.06 -16.99
#